data_AF-A0A372NWV2-F1
#
_entry.id   AF-A0A372NWV2-F1
#
_cell.length_a   1.000
_cell.length_b   1.000
_cell.length_c   1.000
_cell.angle_alpha   90.00
_cell.angle_beta   90.00
_cell.angle_gamma   90.00
#
_symmetry.space_group_name_H-M   'P 1'
#
loop_
_entity.id
_entity.type
_entity.pdbx_description
1 polymer ?
#
loop_
_entity_poly.entity_id
_entity_poly.type
_entity_poly.pdbx_seq_one_letter_code
_entity_poly.pdbx_strand_id
1 'polypeptide(L)'
;MLSEPTYIPARIVASEIEAHFRKHQLAARNDTDSAVASAPDHTIIEAVIDVAFWASMRREEGHSPNISMALLQPYQSDKPLIFGEKLRLTPQNLIKLAPAVEQPGIHLGVWLDGDDLFIWGTTHSVPAVCFVLEVIEPGLLVIKHRRVDGFGKYVNVAVLQGDQIKVIDEDSMGIADCPQLIKSLEAMPLPAYMGESFNVLVQLAASMRQHKRGGLVFIVPQGTEQWRESIVQPVKYPVVPAYTAINDLMRTKCDASDKLEWRESLLEAIDLIGGFTAVDGATIITDKYDLLAFGAKAARAEHSQPVGEIIMTEPVADGRARRVHPAQNGGSRHLAAAQFVSDQHDAIALVASQDGQFTVFAWSPQVGLVHAHRIDSLLL
;
A
#
# COMPACT_ATOMS: atom_id res chain seq x y z
N MET A 1 30.05 -10.46 16.92
CA MET A 1 29.08 -11.52 17.27
C MET A 1 27.71 -10.88 17.45
N LEU A 2 26.81 -11.13 16.52
CA LEU A 2 25.40 -10.71 16.61
C LEU A 2 24.79 -11.18 17.93
N SER A 3 24.11 -10.27 18.64
CA SER A 3 23.37 -10.63 19.86
C SER A 3 22.26 -11.62 19.50
N GLU A 4 21.92 -12.52 20.43
CA GLU A 4 20.80 -13.45 20.22
C GLU A 4 19.49 -12.67 20.02
N PRO A 5 18.81 -12.83 18.87
CA PRO A 5 17.54 -12.17 18.62
C PRO A 5 16.47 -12.64 19.60
N THR A 6 15.69 -11.70 20.14
CA THR A 6 14.67 -11.96 21.16
C THR A 6 13.25 -11.71 20.64
N TYR A 7 13.12 -11.01 19.51
CA TYR A 7 11.86 -10.78 18.84
C TYR A 7 11.46 -12.01 18.02
N ILE A 8 10.64 -12.87 18.62
CA ILE A 8 10.21 -14.17 18.05
C ILE A 8 9.65 -14.05 16.62
N PRO A 9 8.80 -13.05 16.28
CA PRO A 9 8.31 -12.90 14.91
C PRO A 9 9.42 -12.77 13.85
N ALA A 10 10.57 -12.16 14.18
CA ALA A 10 11.71 -12.11 13.25
C ALA A 10 12.21 -13.52 12.91
N ARG A 11 12.33 -14.39 13.91
CA ARG A 11 12.78 -15.78 13.73
C ARG A 11 11.81 -16.61 12.91
N ILE A 12 10.51 -16.40 13.11
CA ILE A 12 9.46 -17.12 12.38
C ILE A 12 9.50 -16.76 10.88
N VAL A 13 9.67 -15.47 10.57
CA VAL A 13 9.50 -14.97 9.20
C VAL A 13 10.80 -14.94 8.37
N ALA A 14 11.98 -14.97 9.01
CA ALA A 14 13.26 -14.72 8.33
C ALA A 14 13.54 -15.70 7.17
N SER A 15 13.23 -16.98 7.33
CA SER A 15 13.45 -18.00 6.30
C SER A 15 12.52 -17.85 5.10
N GLU A 16 11.27 -17.45 5.34
CA GLU A 16 10.28 -17.17 4.29
C GLU A 16 10.68 -15.94 3.47
N ILE A 17 11.16 -14.88 4.14
CA ILE A 17 11.67 -13.69 3.47
C ILE A 17 12.95 -14.01 2.68
N GLU A 18 13.88 -14.78 3.24
CA GLU A 18 15.07 -15.21 2.51
C GLU A 18 14.70 -15.95 1.20
N ALA A 19 13.73 -16.87 1.27
CA ALA A 19 13.25 -17.60 0.11
C ALA A 19 12.62 -16.66 -0.94
N HIS A 20 11.86 -15.66 -0.51
CA HIS A 20 11.29 -14.61 -1.35
C HIS A 20 12.37 -13.87 -2.14
N PHE A 21 13.34 -13.27 -1.43
CA PHE A 21 14.42 -12.51 -2.08
C PHE A 21 15.25 -13.39 -3.02
N ARG A 22 15.51 -14.66 -2.65
CA ARG A 22 16.22 -15.60 -3.52
C ARG A 22 15.44 -15.90 -4.81
N LYS A 23 14.12 -16.10 -4.75
CA LYS A 23 13.24 -16.29 -5.93
C LYS A 23 13.34 -15.09 -6.88
N HIS A 24 13.19 -13.86 -6.36
CA HIS A 24 13.19 -12.65 -7.19
C HIS A 24 14.57 -12.28 -7.75
N GLN A 25 15.65 -12.56 -7.03
CA GLN A 25 17.00 -12.36 -7.57
C GLN A 25 17.32 -13.32 -8.72
N LEU A 26 16.85 -14.57 -8.66
CA LEU A 26 17.01 -15.52 -9.77
C LEU A 26 16.21 -15.07 -10.99
N ALA A 27 15.01 -14.53 -10.80
CA ALA A 27 14.20 -13.98 -11.88
C ALA A 27 14.85 -12.73 -12.51
N ALA A 28 15.33 -11.79 -11.69
CA ALA A 28 15.93 -10.53 -12.13
C ALA A 28 17.28 -10.71 -12.84
N ARG A 29 18.05 -11.75 -12.52
CA ARG A 29 19.33 -12.06 -13.20
C ARG A 29 19.16 -12.47 -14.66
N ASN A 30 17.96 -12.91 -15.06
CA ASN A 30 17.66 -13.24 -16.45
C ASN A 30 17.38 -11.97 -17.29
N ASP A 31 17.19 -10.82 -16.64
CA ASP A 31 16.96 -9.54 -17.27
C ASP A 31 18.26 -8.70 -17.23
N THR A 32 18.92 -8.57 -18.37
CA THR A 32 20.37 -8.32 -18.48
C THR A 32 20.86 -6.91 -18.10
N ASP A 33 19.98 -5.98 -17.72
CA ASP A 33 20.31 -4.54 -17.61
C ASP A 33 20.23 -3.94 -16.19
N SER A 34 19.82 -4.70 -15.15
CA SER A 34 19.72 -4.17 -13.78
C SER A 34 20.79 -4.72 -12.82
N ALA A 35 21.47 -3.83 -12.10
CA ALA A 35 22.31 -4.21 -10.97
C ALA A 35 21.41 -4.74 -9.83
N VAL A 36 21.45 -6.06 -9.62
CA VAL A 36 20.66 -6.74 -8.58
C VAL A 36 21.41 -6.73 -7.25
N ALA A 37 20.71 -6.49 -6.15
CA ALA A 37 21.27 -6.52 -4.81
C ALA A 37 21.78 -7.90 -4.39
N SER A 38 22.66 -7.94 -3.39
CA SER A 38 23.09 -9.20 -2.75
C SER A 38 21.96 -9.73 -1.84
N ALA A 39 21.61 -11.03 -1.94
CA ALA A 39 20.60 -11.62 -1.05
C ALA A 39 21.12 -11.72 0.39
N PRO A 40 20.40 -11.18 1.38
CA PRO A 40 20.72 -11.41 2.78
C PRO A 40 20.33 -12.83 3.19
N ASP A 41 21.16 -13.46 4.03
CA ASP A 41 20.89 -14.73 4.70
C ASP A 41 19.79 -14.53 5.78
N HIS A 42 18.97 -15.56 6.07
CA HIS A 42 17.95 -15.48 7.13
C HIS A 42 18.53 -15.04 8.48
N THR A 43 19.76 -15.41 8.83
CA THR A 43 20.41 -15.00 10.09
C THR A 43 20.59 -13.48 10.14
N ILE A 44 20.93 -12.87 9.00
CA ILE A 44 21.08 -11.43 8.86
C ILE A 44 19.70 -10.76 8.90
N ILE A 45 18.73 -11.32 8.18
CA ILE A 45 17.35 -10.82 8.17
C ILE A 45 16.78 -10.80 9.61
N GLU A 46 16.91 -11.91 10.35
CA GLU A 46 16.45 -12.03 11.74
C GLU A 46 17.09 -10.96 12.63
N ALA A 47 18.41 -10.80 12.57
CA ALA A 47 19.14 -9.82 13.38
C ALA A 47 18.74 -8.36 13.05
N VAL A 48 18.54 -8.05 11.77
CA VAL A 48 18.15 -6.69 11.33
C VAL A 48 16.72 -6.37 11.78
N ILE A 49 15.79 -7.32 11.63
CA ILE A 49 14.40 -7.16 12.09
C ILE A 49 14.35 -7.01 13.62
N ASP A 50 15.09 -7.83 14.37
CA ASP A 50 15.12 -7.75 15.84
C ASP A 50 15.64 -6.38 16.32
N VAL A 51 16.77 -5.92 15.77
CA VAL A 51 17.35 -4.63 16.13
C VAL A 51 16.41 -3.48 15.75
N ALA A 52 15.77 -3.54 14.58
CA ALA A 52 14.79 -2.54 14.16
C ALA A 52 13.55 -2.53 15.06
N PHE A 53 13.04 -3.70 15.46
CA PHE A 53 11.88 -3.82 16.32
C PHE A 53 12.17 -3.19 17.68
N TRP A 54 13.28 -3.54 18.32
CA TRP A 54 13.65 -2.95 19.61
C TRP A 54 14.02 -1.47 19.51
N ALA A 55 14.49 -0.99 18.36
CA ALA A 55 14.66 0.43 18.11
C ALA A 55 13.30 1.15 18.04
N SER A 56 12.32 0.56 17.34
CA SER A 56 10.96 1.12 17.18
C SER A 56 10.21 1.31 18.50
N MET A 57 10.49 0.45 19.49
CA MET A 57 9.84 0.47 20.80
C MET A 57 10.43 1.52 21.76
N ARG A 58 11.55 2.14 21.40
CA ARG A 58 12.20 3.19 22.19
C ARG A 58 11.81 4.57 21.67
N ARG A 59 12.16 5.60 22.43
CA ARG A 59 11.94 7.00 22.06
C ARG A 59 13.22 7.79 22.20
N GLU A 60 13.43 8.74 21.29
CA GLU A 60 14.44 9.79 21.38
C GLU A 60 13.72 11.12 21.53
N GLU A 61 14.08 11.93 22.52
CA GLU A 61 13.46 13.25 22.75
C GLU A 61 11.91 13.21 22.77
N GLY A 62 11.32 12.09 23.22
CA GLY A 62 9.87 11.89 23.28
C GLY A 62 9.20 11.44 21.98
N HIS A 63 9.94 11.36 20.86
CA HIS A 63 9.46 10.96 19.55
C HIS A 63 9.75 9.48 19.27
N SER A 64 8.80 8.82 18.61
CA SER A 64 8.99 7.48 18.08
C SER A 64 9.80 7.55 16.79
N PRO A 65 10.85 6.73 16.62
CA PRO A 65 11.74 6.85 15.47
C PRO A 65 11.08 6.29 14.20
N ASN A 66 11.11 7.05 13.11
CA ASN A 66 10.92 6.53 11.76
C ASN A 66 12.28 6.17 11.19
N ILE A 67 12.46 4.92 10.76
CA ILE A 67 13.76 4.39 10.35
C ILE A 67 13.57 3.71 9.01
N SER A 68 14.41 4.05 8.02
CA SER A 68 14.51 3.29 6.78
C SER A 68 15.93 2.77 6.62
N MET A 69 16.08 1.46 6.41
CA MET A 69 17.37 0.79 6.25
C MET A 69 17.37 -0.07 5.00
N ALA A 70 18.52 -0.13 4.33
CA ALA A 70 18.72 -0.99 3.18
C ALA A 70 19.94 -1.90 3.39
N LEU A 71 19.80 -3.19 3.08
CA LEU A 71 20.90 -4.16 3.16
C LEU A 71 21.65 -4.20 1.83
N LEU A 72 22.75 -3.46 1.77
CA LEU A 72 23.64 -3.38 0.61
C LEU A 72 25.04 -2.91 1.00
N GLN A 73 26.02 -3.20 0.16
CA GLN A 73 27.36 -2.66 0.27
C GLN A 73 27.45 -1.24 -0.30
N PRO A 74 28.39 -0.39 0.17
CA PRO A 74 28.54 0.98 -0.32
C PRO A 74 28.68 1.08 -1.85
N TYR A 75 29.40 0.15 -2.49
CA TYR A 75 29.63 0.17 -3.93
C TYR A 75 28.39 -0.20 -4.76
N GLN A 76 27.35 -0.77 -4.14
CA GLN A 76 26.08 -1.11 -4.81
C GLN A 76 25.14 0.11 -4.89
N SER A 77 25.55 1.24 -4.31
CA SER A 77 24.83 2.51 -4.34
C SER A 77 25.60 3.49 -5.23
N ASP A 78 24.90 4.29 -6.05
CA ASP A 78 25.53 5.22 -7.00
C ASP A 78 26.29 6.37 -6.33
N LYS A 79 25.72 6.97 -5.28
CA LYS A 79 26.28 8.13 -4.56
C LYS A 79 26.05 8.00 -3.04
N PRO A 80 26.70 7.03 -2.38
CA PRO A 80 26.55 6.83 -0.95
C PRO A 80 27.22 7.98 -0.17
N LEU A 81 26.59 8.42 0.92
CA LEU A 81 27.26 9.20 1.95
C LEU A 81 27.85 8.20 2.95
N ILE A 82 29.18 8.12 3.01
CA ILE A 82 29.89 7.17 3.87
C ILE A 82 30.30 7.86 5.16
N PHE A 83 30.02 7.25 6.31
CA PHE A 83 30.46 7.76 7.60
C PHE A 83 31.98 7.57 7.77
N GLY A 84 32.64 8.52 8.44
CA GLY A 84 34.06 8.42 8.74
C GLY A 84 34.40 7.21 9.62
N GLU A 85 33.46 6.80 10.48
CA GLU A 85 33.53 5.59 11.28
C GLU A 85 32.27 4.75 11.09
N LYS A 86 32.43 3.44 10.88
CA LYS A 86 31.31 2.51 10.80
C LYS A 86 30.69 2.34 12.19
N LEU A 87 29.37 2.44 12.28
CA LEU A 87 28.66 2.27 13.54
C LEU A 87 28.05 0.88 13.61
N ARG A 88 28.26 0.16 14.72
CA ARG A 88 27.64 -1.15 14.89
C ARG A 88 26.11 -1.02 14.88
N LEU A 89 25.42 -1.91 14.17
CA LEU A 89 23.97 -1.97 14.12
C LEU A 89 23.44 -2.38 15.51
N THR A 90 22.92 -1.39 16.24
CA THR A 90 22.32 -1.60 17.56
C THR A 90 21.09 -0.71 17.68
N PRO A 91 20.10 -1.06 18.54
CA PRO A 91 18.93 -0.21 18.72
C PRO A 91 19.28 1.23 19.11
N GLN A 92 20.31 1.40 19.96
CA GLN A 92 20.77 2.72 20.41
C GLN A 92 21.32 3.57 19.27
N ASN A 93 22.14 3.00 18.38
CA ASN A 93 22.69 3.75 17.25
C ASN A 93 21.61 4.06 16.20
N LEU A 94 20.66 3.15 15.99
CA LEU A 94 19.55 3.39 15.07
C LEU A 94 18.67 4.55 15.50
N ILE A 95 18.32 4.62 16.78
CA ILE A 95 17.46 5.69 17.30
C ILE A 95 18.12 7.07 17.13
N LYS A 96 19.43 7.18 17.41
CA LYS A 96 20.18 8.42 17.22
C LYS A 96 20.28 8.86 15.76
N LEU A 97 20.25 7.90 14.84
CA LEU A 97 20.32 8.16 13.40
C LEU A 97 18.96 8.27 12.72
N ALA A 98 17.87 7.87 13.39
CA ALA A 98 16.52 7.90 12.84
C ALA A 98 16.14 9.28 12.24
N PRO A 99 16.44 10.42 12.91
CA PRO A 99 16.13 11.75 12.34
C PRO A 99 16.80 12.02 10.99
N ALA A 100 17.92 11.36 10.67
CA ALA A 100 18.63 11.54 9.41
C ALA A 100 17.97 10.81 8.23
N VAL A 101 17.00 9.92 8.48
CA VAL A 101 16.36 9.06 7.47
C VAL A 101 14.83 9.10 7.52
N GLU A 102 14.24 10.10 8.19
CA GLU A 102 12.78 10.30 8.19
C GLU A 102 12.24 10.69 6.80
N GLN A 103 13.08 11.30 5.97
CA GLN A 103 12.68 11.70 4.62
C GLN A 103 12.54 10.48 3.70
N PRO A 104 11.41 10.37 2.96
CA PRO A 104 11.20 9.26 2.04
C PRO A 104 12.33 9.12 1.02
N GLY A 105 12.84 7.90 0.87
CA GLY A 105 13.90 7.58 -0.09
C GLY A 105 15.32 7.88 0.40
N ILE A 106 15.52 8.17 1.69
CA ILE A 106 16.83 8.12 2.35
C ILE A 106 16.88 6.85 3.19
N HIS A 107 17.90 6.02 2.97
CA HIS A 107 18.06 4.75 3.68
C HIS A 107 19.40 4.71 4.41
N LEU A 108 19.41 4.20 5.65
CA LEU A 108 20.65 3.79 6.31
C LEU A 108 21.20 2.56 5.59
N GLY A 109 22.44 2.67 5.11
CA GLY A 109 23.14 1.56 4.49
C GLY A 109 23.71 0.63 5.54
N VAL A 110 23.28 -0.63 5.53
CA VAL A 110 23.71 -1.64 6.48
C VAL A 110 24.35 -2.81 5.76
N TRP A 111 25.52 -3.24 6.21
CA TRP A 111 26.18 -4.44 5.70
C TRP A 111 26.98 -5.18 6.76
N LEU A 112 27.28 -6.44 6.47
CA LEU A 112 28.11 -7.29 7.31
C LEU A 112 29.60 -6.90 7.18
N ASP A 113 30.31 -6.84 8.31
CA ASP A 113 31.77 -6.75 8.36
C ASP A 113 32.28 -7.76 9.40
N GLY A 114 32.80 -8.89 8.92
CA GLY A 114 33.07 -10.06 9.78
C GLY A 114 31.77 -10.68 10.32
N ASP A 115 31.65 -10.79 11.64
CA ASP A 115 30.49 -11.41 12.33
C ASP A 115 29.51 -10.38 12.91
N ASP A 116 29.61 -9.11 12.50
CA ASP A 116 28.79 -8.02 13.02
C ASP A 116 28.20 -7.20 11.86
N LEU A 117 27.00 -6.66 12.10
CA LEU A 117 26.33 -5.74 11.20
C LEU A 117 26.73 -4.30 11.53
N PHE A 118 27.01 -3.52 10.49
CA PHE A 118 27.41 -2.13 10.63
C PHE A 118 26.61 -1.23 9.70
N ILE A 119 26.28 -0.06 10.22
CA ILE A 119 25.80 1.09 9.47
C ILE A 119 27.03 1.77 8.88
N TRP A 120 27.16 1.71 7.56
CA TRP A 120 28.29 2.32 6.85
C TRP A 120 28.01 3.76 6.41
N GLY A 121 26.74 4.19 6.40
CA GLY A 121 26.35 5.51 5.93
C GLY A 121 24.88 5.61 5.50
N THR A 122 24.59 6.51 4.57
CA THR A 122 23.24 6.70 3.99
C THR A 122 23.27 6.63 2.45
N THR A 123 22.12 6.32 1.86
CA THR A 123 21.95 6.32 0.40
C THR A 123 20.54 6.71 -0.05
N HIS A 124 20.45 7.27 -1.25
CA HIS A 124 19.21 7.52 -1.99
C HIS A 124 18.95 6.51 -3.13
N SER A 125 19.95 5.70 -3.48
CA SER A 125 19.88 4.75 -4.60
C SER A 125 20.06 3.34 -4.05
N VAL A 126 19.01 2.54 -4.16
CA VAL A 126 19.03 1.11 -3.80
C VAL A 126 18.87 0.28 -5.07
N PRO A 127 19.68 -0.79 -5.26
CA PRO A 127 19.59 -1.66 -6.44
C PRO A 127 18.25 -2.42 -6.50
N ALA A 128 17.99 -3.04 -7.66
CA ALA A 128 16.79 -3.87 -7.82
C ALA A 128 16.80 -5.05 -6.85
N VAL A 129 15.62 -5.40 -6.30
CA VAL A 129 15.45 -6.49 -5.33
C VAL A 129 16.30 -6.29 -4.05
N CYS A 130 16.69 -5.05 -3.73
CA CYS A 130 17.38 -4.73 -2.47
C CYS A 130 16.42 -4.87 -1.29
N PHE A 131 16.86 -5.56 -0.24
CA PHE A 131 16.10 -5.62 1.01
C PHE A 131 16.08 -4.25 1.67
N VAL A 132 14.88 -3.74 1.92
CA VAL A 132 14.62 -2.50 2.64
C VAL A 132 13.70 -2.80 3.81
N LEU A 133 14.04 -2.31 4.99
CA LEU A 133 13.21 -2.38 6.18
C LEU A 133 12.86 -0.98 6.65
N GLU A 134 11.57 -0.73 6.83
CA GLU A 134 11.04 0.53 7.32
C GLU A 134 10.31 0.33 8.66
N VAL A 135 10.61 1.18 9.62
CA VAL A 135 9.89 1.32 10.88
C VAL A 135 8.93 2.47 10.71
N ILE A 136 7.63 2.17 10.57
CA ILE A 136 6.61 3.18 10.29
C ILE A 136 6.10 3.81 11.59
N GLU A 137 5.86 2.97 12.60
CA GLU A 137 5.39 3.35 13.94
C GLU A 137 5.95 2.35 14.98
N PRO A 138 5.87 2.62 16.29
CA PRO A 138 6.33 1.69 17.32
C PRO A 138 5.73 0.29 17.15
N GLY A 139 6.61 -0.70 16.95
CA GLY A 139 6.23 -2.09 16.74
C GLY A 139 5.65 -2.41 15.36
N LEU A 140 5.59 -1.46 14.41
CA LEU A 140 5.16 -1.68 13.02
C LEU A 140 6.35 -1.57 12.06
N LEU A 141 6.77 -2.72 11.54
CA LEU A 141 7.87 -2.86 10.59
C LEU A 141 7.33 -3.34 9.25
N VAL A 142 7.86 -2.78 8.17
CA VAL A 142 7.52 -3.17 6.80
C VAL A 142 8.78 -3.51 6.05
N ILE A 143 8.80 -4.71 5.49
CA ILE A 143 9.92 -5.23 4.72
C ILE A 143 9.53 -5.15 3.25
N LYS A 144 10.40 -4.52 2.47
CA LYS A 144 10.14 -4.16 1.08
C LYS A 144 11.33 -4.51 0.20
N HIS A 145 11.13 -4.55 -1.11
CA HIS A 145 12.23 -4.49 -2.06
C HIS A 145 11.92 -3.61 -3.26
N ARG A 146 12.97 -3.09 -3.90
CA ARG A 146 12.81 -2.28 -5.11
C ARG A 146 12.35 -3.15 -6.28
N ARG A 147 11.39 -2.66 -7.07
CA ARG A 147 10.93 -3.31 -8.32
C ARG A 147 11.99 -3.24 -9.42
N VAL A 148 12.01 -4.24 -10.30
CA VAL A 148 12.80 -4.23 -11.54
C VAL A 148 12.11 -3.33 -12.58
N ASP A 149 10.77 -3.39 -12.70
CA ASP A 149 9.95 -2.59 -13.63
C ASP A 149 8.69 -1.96 -12.99
N GLY A 150 8.18 -0.87 -13.60
CA GLY A 150 6.82 -0.34 -13.38
C GLY A 150 6.67 0.97 -12.56
N PHE A 151 5.42 1.39 -12.36
CA PHE A 151 5.05 2.49 -11.46
C PHE A 151 5.00 1.98 -10.01
N GLY A 152 5.69 2.69 -9.11
CA GLY A 152 5.92 2.30 -7.71
C GLY A 152 7.36 1.84 -7.48
N LYS A 153 8.06 2.45 -6.51
CA LYS A 153 9.49 2.15 -6.26
C LYS A 153 9.69 0.80 -5.55
N TYR A 154 8.72 0.36 -4.74
CA TYR A 154 8.88 -0.75 -3.81
C TYR A 154 7.70 -1.74 -3.85
N VAL A 155 7.96 -3.02 -3.54
CA VAL A 155 6.97 -4.06 -3.23
C VAL A 155 7.09 -4.38 -1.75
N ASN A 156 5.96 -4.48 -1.05
CA ASN A 156 5.92 -4.93 0.34
C ASN A 156 5.93 -6.45 0.37
N VAL A 157 6.90 -7.03 1.09
CA VAL A 157 7.08 -8.49 1.24
C VAL A 157 6.43 -8.98 2.53
N ALA A 158 6.62 -8.25 3.62
CA ALA A 158 6.06 -8.61 4.91
C ALA A 158 5.79 -7.37 5.77
N VAL A 159 4.74 -7.45 6.58
CA VAL A 159 4.40 -6.46 7.60
C VAL A 159 4.41 -7.17 8.95
N LEU A 160 5.16 -6.63 9.90
CA LEU A 160 5.25 -7.12 11.27
C LEU A 160 4.66 -6.05 12.19
N GLN A 161 3.62 -6.40 12.95
CA GLN A 161 2.96 -5.49 13.89
C GLN A 161 2.85 -6.14 15.26
N GLY A 162 3.71 -5.74 16.20
CA GLY A 162 3.76 -6.36 17.52
C GLY A 162 4.10 -7.85 17.40
N ASP A 163 3.17 -8.74 17.74
CA ASP A 163 3.29 -10.19 17.59
C ASP A 163 2.69 -10.73 16.29
N GLN A 164 2.05 -9.89 15.48
CA GLN A 164 1.39 -10.28 14.24
C GLN A 164 2.36 -10.23 13.05
N ILE A 165 2.33 -11.29 12.25
CA ILE A 165 3.10 -11.43 11.01
C ILE A 165 2.12 -11.49 9.85
N LYS A 166 2.31 -10.62 8.85
CA LYS A 166 1.60 -10.65 7.59
C LYS A 166 2.61 -10.75 6.45
N VAL A 167 2.87 -11.97 6.00
CA VAL A 167 3.65 -12.16 4.75
C VAL A 167 2.72 -11.96 3.58
N ILE A 168 3.16 -11.11 2.66
CA ILE A 168 2.36 -10.68 1.54
C ILE A 168 2.64 -11.61 0.37
N ASP A 169 1.58 -12.19 -0.18
CA ASP A 169 1.69 -13.14 -1.27
C ASP A 169 1.79 -12.41 -2.61
N GLU A 170 2.97 -12.43 -3.22
CA GLU A 170 3.20 -11.82 -4.52
C GLU A 170 2.44 -12.49 -5.68
N ASP A 171 2.12 -13.78 -5.59
CA ASP A 171 1.31 -14.47 -6.60
C ASP A 171 -0.18 -14.03 -6.48
N SER A 172 -0.60 -13.57 -5.29
CA SER A 172 -1.82 -12.77 -5.08
C SER A 172 -1.65 -11.28 -5.44
N MET A 173 -0.42 -10.78 -5.54
CA MET A 173 -0.09 -9.40 -5.98
C MET A 173 0.25 -9.26 -7.46
N GLY A 174 0.33 -10.34 -8.26
CA GLY A 174 0.95 -10.35 -9.58
C GLY A 174 0.50 -9.22 -10.51
N ILE A 175 1.25 -8.12 -10.54
CA ILE A 175 1.06 -6.94 -11.42
C ILE A 175 1.75 -7.14 -12.78
N ALA A 176 2.05 -8.38 -13.14
CA ALA A 176 2.28 -8.80 -14.52
C ALA A 176 1.41 -10.03 -14.75
N ASP A 177 0.33 -9.83 -15.52
CA ASP A 177 -0.75 -10.77 -15.75
C ASP A 177 -1.48 -11.22 -14.47
N CYS A 178 -2.51 -10.45 -14.11
CA CYS A 178 -3.59 -10.96 -13.29
C CYS A 178 -4.51 -11.82 -14.19
N PRO A 179 -4.50 -13.15 -14.01
CA PRO A 179 -5.71 -13.94 -14.11
C PRO A 179 -6.27 -14.36 -12.76
N GLN A 180 -5.71 -13.99 -11.61
CA GLN A 180 -6.17 -14.47 -10.28
C GLN A 180 -6.69 -13.40 -9.32
N LEU A 181 -6.05 -12.22 -9.23
CA LEU A 181 -6.73 -11.03 -8.72
C LEU A 181 -7.80 -10.60 -9.74
N ILE A 182 -7.48 -10.68 -11.02
CA ILE A 182 -8.46 -10.60 -12.12
C ILE A 182 -9.41 -11.79 -12.07
N LYS A 183 -9.11 -13.07 -11.76
CA LYS A 183 -10.20 -14.07 -11.51
C LYS A 183 -11.04 -13.78 -10.27
N SER A 184 -10.47 -13.19 -9.23
CA SER A 184 -11.18 -12.78 -8.01
C SER A 184 -11.98 -11.48 -8.21
N LEU A 185 -11.58 -10.67 -9.20
CA LEU A 185 -12.22 -9.43 -9.67
C LEU A 185 -12.97 -9.61 -11.02
N GLU A 186 -12.95 -10.80 -11.64
CA GLU A 186 -13.69 -11.33 -12.83
C GLU A 186 -14.80 -12.27 -12.34
N ALA A 187 -14.61 -12.85 -11.14
CA ALA A 187 -15.71 -13.22 -10.27
C ALA A 187 -16.64 -12.05 -9.96
N MET A 188 -16.15 -10.82 -10.21
CA MET A 188 -16.83 -9.53 -10.28
C MET A 188 -16.85 -9.03 -11.72
N PRO A 189 -17.87 -8.31 -12.19
CA PRO A 189 -17.83 -7.71 -13.50
C PRO A 189 -17.13 -6.36 -13.36
N LEU A 190 -15.80 -6.34 -13.23
CA LEU A 190 -15.03 -5.10 -13.36
C LEU A 190 -14.38 -5.06 -14.75
N PRO A 191 -14.59 -3.98 -15.55
CA PRO A 191 -14.12 -3.90 -16.93
C PRO A 191 -12.59 -4.01 -17.07
N ALA A 192 -12.16 -4.71 -18.12
CA ALA A 192 -10.79 -5.10 -18.46
C ALA A 192 -9.80 -3.95 -18.82
N TYR A 193 -9.94 -2.76 -18.23
CA TYR A 193 -9.09 -1.59 -18.55
C TYR A 193 -8.03 -1.27 -17.48
N MET A 194 -7.92 -2.05 -16.40
CA MET A 194 -7.00 -1.75 -15.30
C MET A 194 -5.59 -2.30 -15.53
N GLY A 195 -4.82 -1.60 -16.37
CA GLY A 195 -3.35 -1.61 -16.33
C GLY A 195 -2.82 -0.34 -15.63
N GLU A 196 -2.89 0.80 -16.32
CA GLU A 196 -2.41 2.09 -15.81
C GLU A 196 -3.32 2.72 -14.72
N SER A 197 -4.61 2.36 -14.72
CA SER A 197 -5.66 2.85 -13.81
C SER A 197 -5.50 2.39 -12.34
N PHE A 198 -4.84 1.25 -12.09
CA PHE A 198 -4.60 0.76 -10.73
C PHE A 198 -3.71 1.72 -9.92
N ASN A 199 -2.78 2.40 -10.59
CA ASN A 199 -1.92 3.40 -9.95
C ASN A 199 -2.72 4.59 -9.42
N VAL A 200 -3.74 5.04 -10.15
CA VAL A 200 -4.60 6.16 -9.72
C VAL A 200 -5.32 5.81 -8.42
N LEU A 201 -5.85 4.58 -8.31
CA LEU A 201 -6.54 4.12 -7.09
C LEU A 201 -5.60 4.01 -5.90
N VAL A 202 -4.37 3.52 -6.10
CA VAL A 202 -3.35 3.45 -5.04
C VAL A 202 -2.95 4.85 -4.57
N GLN A 203 -2.72 5.79 -5.48
CA GLN A 203 -2.39 7.18 -5.13
C GLN A 203 -3.58 7.88 -4.45
N LEU A 204 -4.80 7.65 -4.93
CA LEU A 204 -6.01 8.15 -4.29
C LEU A 204 -6.15 7.58 -2.87
N ALA A 205 -5.91 6.28 -2.69
CA ALA A 205 -5.90 5.65 -1.37
C ALA A 205 -4.85 6.24 -0.43
N ALA A 206 -3.65 6.54 -0.93
CA ALA A 206 -2.60 7.21 -0.18
C ALA A 206 -3.05 8.62 0.24
N SER A 207 -3.60 9.40 -0.69
CA SER A 207 -4.10 10.76 -0.44
C SER A 207 -5.25 10.78 0.59
N MET A 208 -6.21 9.85 0.47
CA MET A 208 -7.29 9.64 1.44
C MET A 208 -6.78 9.32 2.86
N ARG A 209 -5.67 8.58 2.97
CA ARG A 209 -5.08 8.24 4.28
C ARG A 209 -4.30 9.41 4.87
N GLN A 210 -3.67 10.23 4.04
CA GLN A 210 -2.81 11.34 4.45
C GLN A 210 -3.52 12.34 5.37
N HIS A 211 -4.80 12.63 5.12
CA HIS A 211 -5.56 13.60 5.91
C HIS A 211 -6.11 13.06 7.24
N LYS A 212 -5.98 11.75 7.55
CA LYS A 212 -6.34 11.11 8.84
C LYS A 212 -7.77 11.40 9.36
N ARG A 213 -8.74 11.64 8.48
CA ARG A 213 -10.16 11.92 8.83
C ARG A 213 -11.13 10.78 8.47
N GLY A 214 -10.57 9.72 7.86
CA GLY A 214 -11.32 8.70 7.14
C GLY A 214 -11.97 9.26 5.88
N GLY A 215 -12.15 8.42 4.85
CA GLY A 215 -12.67 8.81 3.55
C GLY A 215 -13.55 7.72 2.96
N LEU A 216 -14.52 8.11 2.15
CA LEU A 216 -15.41 7.22 1.42
C LEU A 216 -15.52 7.69 -0.02
N VAL A 217 -15.22 6.82 -0.97
CA VAL A 217 -15.34 7.07 -2.41
C VAL A 217 -16.26 6.02 -3.02
N PHE A 218 -17.20 6.45 -3.85
CA PHE A 218 -17.97 5.59 -4.75
C PHE A 218 -17.48 5.80 -6.17
N ILE A 219 -17.09 4.71 -6.83
CA ILE A 219 -16.75 4.66 -8.25
C ILE A 219 -17.96 4.07 -8.96
N VAL A 220 -18.60 4.88 -9.80
CA VAL A 220 -19.83 4.51 -10.52
C VAL A 220 -19.59 4.46 -12.03
N PRO A 221 -20.29 3.62 -12.79
CA PRO A 221 -20.08 3.57 -14.24
C PRO A 221 -20.45 4.89 -14.91
N GLN A 222 -19.65 5.34 -15.88
CA GLN A 222 -19.99 6.52 -16.65
C GLN A 222 -21.23 6.28 -17.54
N GLY A 223 -22.12 7.26 -17.62
CA GLY A 223 -23.28 7.24 -18.53
C GLY A 223 -24.56 6.64 -17.93
N THR A 224 -24.52 6.21 -16.67
CA THR A 224 -25.71 5.82 -15.89
C THR A 224 -25.91 6.76 -14.71
N GLU A 225 -27.17 6.92 -14.31
CA GLU A 225 -27.58 7.68 -13.13
C GLU A 225 -28.30 6.80 -12.10
N GLN A 226 -28.29 5.47 -12.29
CA GLN A 226 -28.92 4.49 -11.39
C GLN A 226 -28.39 4.57 -9.96
N TRP A 227 -27.08 4.86 -9.83
CA TRP A 227 -26.43 5.05 -8.53
C TRP A 227 -27.09 6.15 -7.67
N ARG A 228 -27.83 7.10 -8.27
CA ARG A 228 -28.54 8.16 -7.53
C ARG A 228 -29.66 7.61 -6.65
N GLU A 229 -30.21 6.45 -6.96
CA GLU A 229 -31.25 5.78 -6.16
C GLU A 229 -30.71 5.33 -4.79
N SER A 230 -29.40 5.08 -4.70
CA SER A 230 -28.68 4.72 -3.47
C SER A 230 -28.03 5.93 -2.78
N ILE A 231 -28.44 7.16 -3.13
CA ILE A 231 -27.93 8.40 -2.55
C ILE A 231 -29.09 9.28 -2.09
N VAL A 232 -28.97 9.86 -0.89
CA VAL A 232 -29.95 10.84 -0.39
C VAL A 232 -29.94 12.07 -1.30
N GLN A 233 -31.11 12.40 -1.85
CA GLN A 233 -31.32 13.60 -2.65
C GLN A 233 -31.91 14.75 -1.81
N PRO A 234 -31.55 16.02 -2.11
CA PRO A 234 -30.54 16.45 -3.07
C PRO A 234 -29.11 16.19 -2.56
N VAL A 235 -28.18 15.90 -3.47
CA VAL A 235 -26.75 15.80 -3.13
C VAL A 235 -26.24 17.14 -2.62
N LYS A 236 -25.47 17.13 -1.53
CA LYS A 236 -25.05 18.34 -0.81
C LYS A 236 -24.11 19.23 -1.64
N TYR A 237 -23.11 18.64 -2.30
CA TYR A 237 -22.13 19.35 -3.11
C TYR A 237 -21.96 18.67 -4.48
N PRO A 238 -22.86 18.95 -5.44
CA PRO A 238 -22.69 18.49 -6.82
C PRO A 238 -21.59 19.29 -7.52
N VAL A 239 -20.84 18.64 -8.41
CA VAL A 239 -19.79 19.25 -9.24
C VAL A 239 -20.32 19.36 -10.68
N VAL A 240 -20.56 20.60 -11.13
CA VAL A 240 -21.14 20.88 -12.45
C VAL A 240 -20.36 22.01 -13.13
N PRO A 241 -19.75 21.79 -14.31
CA PRO A 241 -19.58 20.48 -14.97
C PRO A 241 -18.70 19.52 -14.14
N ALA A 242 -18.78 18.22 -14.42
CA ALA A 242 -17.92 17.23 -13.77
C ALA A 242 -16.43 17.59 -13.96
N TYR A 243 -15.62 17.37 -12.93
CA TYR A 243 -14.18 17.64 -13.01
C TYR A 243 -13.45 16.44 -13.60
N THR A 244 -12.89 16.61 -14.81
CA THR A 244 -12.37 15.53 -15.69
C THR A 244 -10.85 15.43 -15.75
N ALA A 245 -10.11 16.17 -14.92
CA ALA A 245 -8.66 16.35 -15.08
C ALA A 245 -7.87 15.02 -15.15
N ILE A 246 -8.23 14.03 -14.32
CA ILE A 246 -7.57 12.72 -14.35
C ILE A 246 -7.82 12.01 -15.69
N ASN A 247 -9.07 11.97 -16.15
CA ASN A 247 -9.46 11.35 -17.42
C ASN A 247 -8.75 12.00 -18.62
N ASP A 248 -8.66 13.34 -18.61
CA ASP A 248 -8.00 14.11 -19.66
C ASP A 248 -6.48 13.83 -19.69
N LEU A 249 -5.83 13.79 -18.52
CA LEU A 249 -4.42 13.45 -18.39
C LEU A 249 -4.14 12.00 -18.83
N MET A 250 -5.00 11.05 -18.47
CA MET A 250 -4.86 9.64 -18.88
C MET A 250 -5.02 9.42 -20.38
N ARG A 251 -5.73 10.30 -21.10
CA ARG A 251 -5.86 10.24 -22.57
C ARG A 251 -4.68 10.85 -23.32
N THR A 252 -3.91 11.68 -22.64
CA THR A 252 -2.79 12.41 -23.26
C THR A 252 -1.62 11.45 -23.44
N LYS A 253 -1.22 11.18 -24.69
CA LYS A 253 0.00 10.41 -24.96
C LYS A 253 1.21 11.23 -24.52
N CYS A 254 1.94 10.71 -23.54
CA CYS A 254 3.10 11.39 -22.97
C CYS A 254 4.37 11.02 -23.76
N ASP A 255 4.98 12.00 -24.43
CA ASP A 255 6.34 11.85 -24.98
C ASP A 255 7.37 11.78 -23.84
N ALA A 256 8.53 11.19 -24.09
CA ALA A 256 9.52 10.89 -23.05
C ALA A 256 10.04 12.12 -22.27
N SER A 257 9.97 13.33 -22.86
CA SER A 257 10.37 14.59 -22.21
C SER A 257 9.36 15.12 -21.19
N ASP A 258 8.07 14.82 -21.37
CA ASP A 258 6.97 15.48 -20.62
C ASP A 258 6.45 14.61 -19.47
N LYS A 259 7.07 13.43 -19.26
CA LYS A 259 6.65 12.44 -18.26
C LYS A 259 6.66 12.96 -16.82
N LEU A 260 7.56 13.89 -16.49
CA LEU A 260 7.64 14.42 -15.13
C LEU A 260 6.50 15.40 -14.85
N GLU A 261 6.30 16.38 -15.73
CA GLU A 261 5.23 17.39 -15.61
C GLU A 261 3.85 16.74 -15.67
N TRP A 262 3.66 15.76 -16.55
CA TRP A 262 2.43 14.97 -16.61
C TRP A 262 2.17 14.22 -15.29
N ARG A 263 3.21 13.62 -14.70
CA ARG A 263 3.09 12.88 -13.45
C ARG A 263 2.76 13.81 -12.28
N GLU A 264 3.38 14.97 -12.20
CA GLU A 264 3.06 15.99 -11.19
C GLU A 264 1.62 16.46 -11.33
N SER A 265 1.18 16.79 -12.55
CA SER A 265 -0.20 17.20 -12.82
C SER A 265 -1.23 16.11 -12.43
N LEU A 266 -0.90 14.84 -12.70
CA LEU A 266 -1.75 13.72 -12.33
C LEU A 266 -1.85 13.56 -10.81
N LEU A 267 -0.73 13.67 -10.09
CA LEU A 267 -0.71 13.60 -8.64
C LEU A 267 -1.49 14.75 -8.00
N GLU A 268 -1.34 15.97 -8.50
CA GLU A 268 -2.10 17.13 -8.03
C GLU A 268 -3.62 16.94 -8.23
N ALA A 269 -4.03 16.40 -9.39
CA ALA A 269 -5.44 16.10 -9.66
C ALA A 269 -5.99 15.01 -8.73
N ILE A 270 -5.19 13.99 -8.42
CA ILE A 270 -5.55 12.92 -7.48
C ILE A 270 -5.65 13.48 -6.05
N ASP A 271 -4.70 14.31 -5.63
CA ASP A 271 -4.68 14.92 -4.31
C ASP A 271 -5.85 15.87 -4.09
N LEU A 272 -6.28 16.57 -5.14
CA LEU A 272 -7.49 17.38 -5.10
C LEU A 272 -8.72 16.51 -4.80
N ILE A 273 -8.90 15.38 -5.50
CA ILE A 273 -10.01 14.45 -5.25
C ILE A 273 -9.89 13.81 -3.87
N GLY A 274 -8.68 13.37 -3.49
CA GLY A 274 -8.39 12.81 -2.17
C GLY A 274 -8.77 13.77 -1.04
N GLY A 275 -8.50 15.07 -1.21
CA GLY A 275 -8.90 16.13 -0.28
C GLY A 275 -10.42 16.23 -0.08
N PHE A 276 -11.23 16.03 -1.14
CA PHE A 276 -12.70 16.04 -1.01
C PHE A 276 -13.25 14.87 -0.20
N THR A 277 -12.52 13.75 -0.14
CA THR A 277 -12.93 12.58 0.67
C THR A 277 -12.88 12.83 2.17
N ALA A 278 -12.18 13.89 2.61
CA ALA A 278 -12.14 14.33 4.01
C ALA A 278 -13.45 15.01 4.45
N VAL A 279 -14.33 15.39 3.52
CA VAL A 279 -15.65 15.97 3.80
C VAL A 279 -16.60 14.87 4.27
N ASP A 280 -17.48 15.18 5.22
CA ASP A 280 -18.49 14.23 5.70
C ASP A 280 -19.44 13.78 4.58
N GLY A 281 -19.47 12.47 4.33
CA GLY A 281 -20.17 11.83 3.22
C GLY A 281 -19.21 11.10 2.26
N ALA A 282 -19.76 10.65 1.14
CA ALA A 282 -19.04 9.99 0.06
C ALA A 282 -18.66 10.99 -1.03
N THR A 283 -17.48 10.79 -1.62
CA THR A 283 -17.08 11.38 -2.88
C THR A 283 -17.50 10.44 -4.01
N ILE A 284 -18.15 10.95 -5.04
CA ILE A 284 -18.64 10.16 -6.17
C ILE A 284 -17.81 10.50 -7.40
N ILE A 285 -17.13 9.49 -7.92
CA ILE A 285 -16.33 9.58 -9.15
C ILE A 285 -16.81 8.55 -10.16
N THR A 286 -16.56 8.76 -11.44
CA THR A 286 -16.83 7.73 -12.46
C THR A 286 -15.72 6.67 -12.49
N ASP A 287 -15.97 5.57 -13.20
CA ASP A 287 -14.97 4.59 -13.64
C ASP A 287 -13.83 5.19 -14.49
N LYS A 288 -14.00 6.42 -15.00
CA LYS A 288 -12.96 7.23 -15.64
C LYS A 288 -12.35 8.30 -14.73
N TYR A 289 -12.66 8.27 -13.44
CA TYR A 289 -12.18 9.21 -12.42
C TYR A 289 -12.70 10.65 -12.57
N ASP A 290 -13.83 10.85 -13.26
CA ASP A 290 -14.47 12.16 -13.33
C ASP A 290 -15.22 12.42 -12.01
N LEU A 291 -14.95 13.53 -11.32
CA LEU A 291 -15.60 13.87 -10.06
C LEU A 291 -17.00 14.46 -10.32
N LEU A 292 -18.02 13.77 -9.80
CA LEU A 292 -19.43 14.13 -9.96
C LEU A 292 -19.99 14.90 -8.75
N ALA A 293 -19.62 14.49 -7.54
CA ALA A 293 -20.07 15.12 -6.30
C ALA A 293 -19.20 14.73 -5.10
N PHE A 294 -19.33 15.48 -4.01
CA PHE A 294 -18.77 15.10 -2.71
C PHE A 294 -19.74 15.41 -1.56
N GLY A 295 -19.49 14.81 -0.40
CA GLY A 295 -20.38 14.88 0.75
C GLY A 295 -21.76 14.23 0.51
N ALA A 296 -21.82 13.24 -0.39
CA ALA A 296 -23.04 12.51 -0.69
C ALA A 296 -23.36 11.50 0.43
N LYS A 297 -24.60 11.44 0.89
CA LYS A 297 -24.99 10.47 1.92
C LYS A 297 -25.53 9.22 1.26
N ALA A 298 -24.90 8.08 1.51
CA ALA A 298 -25.43 6.79 1.08
C ALA A 298 -26.82 6.56 1.69
N ALA A 299 -27.74 6.12 0.85
CA ALA A 299 -29.07 5.65 1.22
C ALA A 299 -29.23 4.23 0.71
N ARG A 300 -30.15 3.48 1.32
CA ARG A 300 -30.58 2.21 0.78
C ARG A 300 -31.56 2.47 -0.37
N ALA A 301 -31.37 1.82 -1.51
CA ALA A 301 -32.31 1.85 -2.61
C ALA A 301 -33.68 1.31 -2.18
N GLU A 302 -34.75 1.80 -2.79
CA GLU A 302 -36.15 1.57 -2.35
C GLU A 302 -36.54 0.08 -2.32
N HIS A 303 -35.92 -0.73 -3.19
CA HIS A 303 -36.18 -2.17 -3.31
C HIS A 303 -35.08 -3.06 -2.70
N SER A 304 -34.07 -2.47 -2.07
CA SER A 304 -32.93 -3.22 -1.53
C SER A 304 -33.12 -3.62 -0.06
N GLN A 305 -32.53 -4.76 0.29
CA GLN A 305 -32.50 -5.29 1.66
C GLN A 305 -31.21 -4.87 2.38
N PRO A 306 -31.21 -4.77 3.73
CA PRO A 306 -29.99 -4.57 4.49
C PRO A 306 -28.98 -5.70 4.22
N VAL A 307 -27.72 -5.33 3.99
CA VAL A 307 -26.65 -6.32 3.85
C VAL A 307 -26.44 -7.04 5.17
N GLY A 308 -26.69 -8.34 5.21
CA GLY A 308 -26.51 -9.18 6.39
C GLY A 308 -25.13 -9.83 6.49
N GLU A 309 -24.49 -10.12 5.35
CA GLU A 309 -23.23 -10.85 5.28
C GLU A 309 -22.35 -10.30 4.15
N ILE A 310 -21.05 -10.19 4.41
CA ILE A 310 -20.02 -9.86 3.42
C ILE A 310 -18.88 -10.86 3.51
N ILE A 311 -18.11 -10.96 2.42
CA ILE A 311 -16.87 -11.73 2.38
C ILE A 311 -15.71 -10.77 2.62
N MET A 312 -14.86 -11.07 3.59
CA MET A 312 -13.66 -10.30 3.89
C MET A 312 -12.41 -11.09 3.52
N THR A 313 -11.46 -10.43 2.86
CA THR A 313 -10.17 -11.01 2.46
C THR A 313 -9.04 -10.00 2.66
N GLU A 314 -7.83 -10.51 2.82
CA GLU A 314 -6.58 -9.73 2.91
C GLU A 314 -5.55 -10.38 1.96
N PRO A 315 -4.68 -9.61 1.28
CA PRO A 315 -3.64 -10.13 0.39
C PRO A 315 -2.45 -10.64 1.22
N VAL A 316 -2.63 -11.73 1.95
CA VAL A 316 -1.59 -12.37 2.76
C VAL A 316 -1.56 -13.87 2.45
N ALA A 317 -0.39 -14.51 2.51
CA ALA A 317 -0.21 -15.90 2.06
C ALA A 317 -1.16 -16.91 2.74
N ASP A 318 -1.44 -16.72 4.03
CA ASP A 318 -2.38 -17.54 4.80
C ASP A 318 -3.82 -16.95 4.86
N GLY A 319 -4.11 -15.97 4.01
CA GLY A 319 -5.35 -15.20 4.01
C GLY A 319 -6.55 -16.03 3.59
N ARG A 320 -7.36 -16.47 4.57
CA ARG A 320 -8.64 -17.13 4.28
C ARG A 320 -9.77 -16.12 4.16
N ALA A 321 -10.60 -16.27 3.14
CA ALA A 321 -11.86 -15.54 3.03
C ALA A 321 -12.75 -15.85 4.25
N ARG A 322 -13.23 -14.81 4.93
CA ARG A 322 -14.10 -14.92 6.10
C ARG A 322 -15.45 -14.29 5.79
N ARG A 323 -16.52 -14.99 6.12
CA ARG A 323 -17.86 -14.40 6.11
C ARG A 323 -18.08 -13.66 7.42
N VAL A 324 -18.41 -12.37 7.32
CA VAL A 324 -18.59 -11.49 8.48
C VAL A 324 -19.81 -10.61 8.28
N HIS A 325 -20.40 -10.15 9.38
CA HIS A 325 -21.43 -9.12 9.31
C HIS A 325 -20.77 -7.76 8.98
N PRO A 326 -21.36 -6.88 8.13
CA PRO A 326 -20.73 -5.61 7.75
C PRO A 326 -20.29 -4.74 8.93
N ALA A 327 -21.06 -4.76 10.02
CA ALA A 327 -20.74 -4.02 11.25
C ALA A 327 -19.45 -4.49 11.96
N GLN A 328 -18.96 -5.70 11.65
CA GLN A 328 -17.69 -6.21 12.19
C GLN A 328 -16.49 -5.79 11.33
N ASN A 329 -16.73 -5.25 10.12
CA ASN A 329 -15.68 -4.82 9.19
C ASN A 329 -15.21 -3.37 9.44
N GLY A 330 -15.99 -2.56 10.15
CA GLY A 330 -15.59 -1.22 10.52
C GLY A 330 -16.77 -0.31 10.88
N GLY A 331 -16.51 1.00 10.87
CA GLY A 331 -17.50 2.03 11.24
C GLY A 331 -18.59 2.30 10.20
N SER A 332 -19.34 3.38 10.39
CA SER A 332 -20.48 3.79 9.54
C SER A 332 -20.15 3.88 8.05
N ARG A 333 -18.93 4.31 7.68
CA ARG A 333 -18.47 4.35 6.28
C ARG A 333 -18.34 2.96 5.64
N HIS A 334 -17.92 1.94 6.40
CA HIS A 334 -17.82 0.57 5.91
C HIS A 334 -19.22 -0.04 5.68
N LEU A 335 -20.17 0.26 6.58
CA LEU A 335 -21.56 -0.14 6.40
C LEU A 335 -22.19 0.54 5.18
N ALA A 336 -21.95 1.85 5.01
CA ALA A 336 -22.42 2.60 3.85
C ALA A 336 -21.84 2.06 2.54
N ALA A 337 -20.55 1.73 2.52
CA ALA A 337 -19.88 1.11 1.38
C ALA A 337 -20.47 -0.26 1.03
N ALA A 338 -20.63 -1.13 2.04
CA ALA A 338 -21.22 -2.44 1.83
C ALA A 338 -22.66 -2.35 1.29
N GLN A 339 -23.48 -1.46 1.87
CA GLN A 339 -24.86 -1.27 1.40
C GLN A 339 -24.90 -0.71 -0.02
N PHE A 340 -24.10 0.32 -0.32
CA PHE A 340 -24.09 0.94 -1.64
C PHE A 340 -23.71 -0.05 -2.74
N VAL A 341 -22.66 -0.85 -2.53
CA VAL A 341 -22.22 -1.89 -3.48
C VAL A 341 -23.24 -3.03 -3.60
N SER A 342 -23.98 -3.34 -2.54
CA SER A 342 -25.07 -4.30 -2.62
C SER A 342 -26.28 -3.78 -3.39
N ASP A 343 -26.50 -2.47 -3.41
CA ASP A 343 -27.57 -1.86 -4.19
C ASP A 343 -27.15 -1.66 -5.65
N GLN A 344 -25.89 -1.31 -5.88
CA GLN A 344 -25.28 -0.98 -7.17
C GLN A 344 -24.14 -1.97 -7.46
N HIS A 345 -24.50 -3.13 -8.05
CA HIS A 345 -23.55 -4.22 -8.27
C HIS A 345 -22.42 -3.90 -9.27
N ASP A 346 -22.55 -2.85 -10.07
CA ASP A 346 -21.57 -2.36 -11.02
C ASP A 346 -20.68 -1.24 -10.46
N ALA A 347 -20.83 -0.91 -9.18
CA ALA A 347 -20.04 0.10 -8.49
C ALA A 347 -18.97 -0.51 -7.57
N ILE A 348 -17.92 0.29 -7.32
CA ILE A 348 -16.89 0.00 -6.31
C ILE A 348 -16.97 1.06 -5.21
N ALA A 349 -16.73 0.67 -3.97
CA ALA A 349 -16.52 1.61 -2.89
C ALA A 349 -15.12 1.48 -2.29
N LEU A 350 -14.45 2.62 -2.09
CA LEU A 350 -13.16 2.71 -1.38
C LEU A 350 -13.40 3.33 -0.02
N VAL A 351 -12.87 2.70 1.03
CA VAL A 351 -12.99 3.19 2.40
C VAL A 351 -11.61 3.32 3.02
N ALA A 352 -11.23 4.55 3.38
CA ALA A 352 -10.13 4.80 4.30
C ALA A 352 -10.71 4.97 5.71
N SER A 353 -10.32 4.10 6.64
CA SER A 353 -10.62 4.28 8.05
C SER A 353 -9.81 5.44 8.64
N GLN A 354 -10.32 6.04 9.71
CA GLN A 354 -9.54 7.00 10.51
C GLN A 354 -8.30 6.32 11.12
N ASP A 355 -8.40 5.02 11.40
CA ASP A 355 -7.32 4.20 11.96
C ASP A 355 -6.33 3.69 10.90
N GLY A 356 -6.33 4.28 9.70
CA GLY A 356 -5.36 3.99 8.64
C GLY A 356 -5.59 2.73 7.82
N GLN A 357 -6.62 1.93 8.16
CA GLN A 357 -7.05 0.77 7.36
C GLN A 357 -7.67 1.22 6.04
N PHE A 358 -7.48 0.43 4.99
CA PHE A 358 -8.06 0.70 3.67
C PHE A 358 -8.74 -0.55 3.12
N THR A 359 -9.99 -0.40 2.71
CA THR A 359 -10.84 -1.51 2.27
C THR A 359 -11.53 -1.13 0.97
N VAL A 360 -11.43 -2.03 -0.01
CA VAL A 360 -12.13 -1.95 -1.29
C VAL A 360 -13.36 -2.87 -1.21
N PHE A 361 -14.52 -2.37 -1.57
CA PHE A 361 -15.77 -3.14 -1.64
C PHE A 361 -16.23 -3.24 -3.08
N ALA A 362 -16.58 -4.44 -3.50
CA ALA A 362 -17.19 -4.69 -4.81
C ALA A 362 -18.10 -5.93 -4.75
N TRP A 363 -19.02 -6.05 -5.70
CA TRP A 363 -20.00 -7.14 -5.74
C TRP A 363 -19.39 -8.40 -6.36
N SER A 364 -19.51 -9.55 -5.69
CA SER A 364 -19.06 -10.85 -6.21
C SER A 364 -20.21 -11.69 -6.78
N PRO A 365 -20.47 -11.68 -8.10
CA PRO A 365 -21.35 -12.59 -8.82
C PRO A 365 -21.18 -14.07 -8.47
N GLN A 366 -19.94 -14.54 -8.26
CA GLN A 366 -19.70 -15.95 -7.95
C GLN A 366 -20.31 -16.38 -6.63
N VAL A 367 -20.24 -15.51 -5.62
CA VAL A 367 -20.73 -15.84 -4.27
C VAL A 367 -22.08 -15.18 -3.97
N GLY A 368 -22.51 -14.21 -4.78
CA GLY A 368 -23.73 -13.43 -4.59
C GLY A 368 -23.68 -12.55 -3.34
N LEU A 369 -22.50 -12.07 -2.96
CA LEU A 369 -22.28 -11.25 -1.77
C LEU A 369 -21.34 -10.08 -2.08
N VAL A 370 -21.41 -9.03 -1.27
CA VAL A 370 -20.41 -7.97 -1.27
C VAL A 370 -19.10 -8.54 -0.72
N HIS A 371 -18.01 -8.25 -1.40
CA HIS A 371 -16.67 -8.68 -1.02
C HIS A 371 -15.84 -7.45 -0.69
N ALA A 372 -15.39 -7.41 0.57
CA ALA A 372 -14.48 -6.44 1.15
C ALA A 372 -13.05 -6.99 1.08
N HIS A 373 -12.21 -6.32 0.30
CA HIS A 373 -10.79 -6.63 0.18
C HIS A 373 -9.99 -5.56 0.92
N ARG A 374 -9.42 -5.95 2.07
CA ARG A 374 -8.62 -5.06 2.92
C ARG A 374 -7.17 -5.10 2.44
N ILE A 375 -6.64 -3.95 2.03
CA ILE A 375 -5.33 -3.82 1.37
C ILE A 375 -4.39 -2.86 2.09
N ASP A 376 -4.62 -2.57 3.37
CA ASP A 376 -3.78 -1.65 4.14
C ASP A 376 -2.31 -2.07 4.17
N SER A 377 -2.02 -3.38 4.23
CA SER A 377 -0.65 -3.91 4.14
C SER A 377 0.08 -3.55 2.83
N LEU A 378 -0.68 -3.28 1.75
CA LEU A 378 -0.14 -2.89 0.45
C LEU A 378 0.21 -1.41 0.35
N LEU A 379 -0.40 -0.59 1.21
CA LEU A 379 -0.31 0.87 1.16
C LEU A 379 0.67 1.43 2.20
N LEU A 380 1.43 0.56 2.88
CA LEU A 380 2.44 0.94 3.88
C LEU A 380 3.82 1.20 3.26
#